data_AF-A0A7K1ACR8-F1
#
_entry.id   AF-A0A7K1ACR8-F1
#
_cell.length_a   1.000
_cell.length_b   1.000
_cell.length_c   1.000
_cell.angle_alpha   90.00
_cell.angle_beta   90.00
_cell.angle_gamma   90.00
#
_symmetry.space_group_name_H-M   'P 1'
#
loop_
_entity.id
_entity.type
_entity.pdbx_description
1 polymer ?
#
loop_
_entity_poly.entity_id
_entity_poly.type
_entity_poly.pdbx_seq_one_letter_code
_entity_poly.pdbx_strand_id
1 'polypeptide(L)' 'MSKSDSPQESGALGVGADVPTSLAEEQQTKSDSVDLPIFAVRDLSVKYGEFRAVRDVTLDISEHEITA' A
#
# COMPACT_ATOMS: atom_id res chain seq x y z
N MET A 1 11.30 -24.81 68.07
CA MET A 1 12.56 -24.04 68.00
C MET A 1 12.84 -23.70 66.54
N SER A 2 13.15 -22.42 66.30
CA SER A 2 13.37 -21.73 65.01
C SER A 2 14.32 -22.48 64.06
N LYS A 3 14.21 -22.31 62.73
CA LYS A 3 14.77 -21.17 61.97
C LYS A 3 14.07 -20.97 60.61
N SER A 4 13.89 -19.70 60.25
CA SER A 4 13.63 -19.18 58.91
C SER A 4 14.90 -19.20 58.05
N ASP A 5 14.79 -19.41 56.74
CA ASP A 5 15.42 -18.56 55.71
C ASP A 5 14.77 -18.78 54.32
N SER A 6 14.63 -17.71 53.54
CA SER A 6 14.09 -17.66 52.15
C SER A 6 15.26 -17.48 51.17
N PRO A 7 15.13 -17.09 49.87
CA PRO A 7 14.02 -17.03 48.91
C PRO A 7 14.40 -17.66 47.53
N GLN A 8 13.47 -17.75 46.56
CA GLN A 8 13.75 -17.69 45.10
C GLN A 8 12.39 -17.73 44.38
N GLU A 9 11.81 -16.62 43.94
CA GLU A 9 12.21 -15.70 42.86
C GLU A 9 11.37 -15.95 41.59
N SER A 10 10.86 -14.83 41.07
CA SER A 10 10.41 -14.59 39.70
C SER A 10 9.13 -15.24 39.21
N GLY A 11 8.04 -14.48 39.42
CA GLY A 11 7.47 -13.75 38.28
C GLY A 11 6.89 -14.65 37.18
N ALA A 12 5.59 -14.92 37.28
CA ALA A 12 4.78 -15.34 36.15
C ALA A 12 4.78 -14.23 35.09
N LEU A 13 5.71 -14.30 34.14
CA LEU A 13 5.65 -13.55 32.90
C LEU A 13 4.98 -14.45 31.87
N GLY A 14 3.77 -14.04 31.48
CA GLY A 14 2.98 -14.72 30.45
C GLY A 14 3.80 -14.85 29.17
N VAL A 15 3.89 -16.09 28.67
CA VAL A 15 4.46 -16.38 27.36
C VAL A 15 3.46 -15.89 26.31
N GLY A 16 3.53 -14.59 26.00
CA GLY A 16 3.15 -14.10 24.69
C GLY A 16 4.17 -14.64 23.72
N ALA A 17 3.80 -15.65 22.93
CA ALA A 17 4.65 -16.13 21.85
C ALA A 17 4.80 -14.97 20.85
N ASP A 18 5.97 -14.33 20.85
CA ASP A 18 6.34 -13.36 19.84
C ASP A 18 6.36 -14.11 18.50
N VAL A 19 5.25 -14.00 17.74
CA VAL A 19 5.26 -14.41 16.34
C VAL A 19 6.22 -13.42 15.67
N PRO A 20 7.36 -13.86 15.11
CA PRO A 20 8.07 -12.99 14.20
C PRO A 20 7.13 -12.84 13.00
N THR A 21 6.40 -11.73 12.95
CA THR A 21 5.89 -11.18 11.70
C THR A 21 7.14 -10.86 10.90
N SER A 22 7.67 -11.89 10.23
CA SER A 22 8.58 -11.70 9.12
C SER A 22 7.75 -10.89 8.14
N LEU A 23 7.94 -9.57 8.20
CA LEU A 23 7.65 -8.65 7.12
C LEU A 23 8.45 -9.20 5.94
N ALA A 24 7.85 -10.17 5.26
CA ALA A 24 8.07 -10.34 3.85
C ALA A 24 7.57 -9.02 3.26
N GLU A 25 8.49 -8.07 3.20
CA GLU A 25 8.51 -7.10 2.15
C GLU A 25 8.42 -7.93 0.87
N GLU A 26 7.20 -8.21 0.42
CA GLU A 26 6.92 -8.37 -1.00
C GLU A 26 7.36 -7.05 -1.62
N GLN A 27 8.68 -6.90 -1.81
CA GLN A 27 9.24 -6.13 -2.88
C GLN A 27 8.60 -6.73 -4.12
N GLN A 28 7.44 -6.18 -4.46
CA GLN A 28 6.87 -6.24 -5.77
C GLN A 28 8.00 -5.77 -6.67
N THR A 29 8.66 -6.75 -7.27
CA THR A 29 9.67 -6.55 -8.30
C THR A 29 8.93 -5.78 -9.37
N LYS A 30 8.99 -4.45 -9.28
CA LYS A 30 8.48 -3.57 -10.32
C LYS A 30 9.42 -3.83 -11.48
N SER A 31 9.06 -4.80 -12.30
CA SER A 31 9.70 -5.01 -13.58
C SER A 31 9.73 -3.65 -14.24
N ASP A 32 10.91 -3.22 -14.69
CA ASP A 32 11.07 -2.08 -15.59
C ASP A 32 10.48 -2.42 -16.98
N SER A 33 9.25 -2.95 -16.99
CA SER A 33 8.38 -2.89 -18.15
C SER A 33 8.12 -1.42 -18.39
N VAL A 34 8.34 -0.98 -19.63
CA VAL A 34 7.83 0.32 -20.08
C VAL A 34 6.33 0.29 -19.81
N ASP A 35 5.89 1.04 -18.79
CA ASP A 35 4.49 1.15 -18.41
C ASP A 35 3.76 1.89 -19.55
N LEU A 36 3.30 1.12 -20.53
CA LEU A 36 2.44 1.62 -21.59
C LEU A 36 1.06 1.93 -20.98
N PRO A 37 0.41 3.03 -21.38
CA PRO A 37 -0.93 3.32 -20.89
C PRO A 37 -1.88 2.21 -21.30
N ILE A 38 -2.69 1.73 -20.36
CA ILE A 38 -3.77 0.80 -20.66
C ILE A 38 -4.95 1.51 -21.32
N PHE A 39 -5.06 2.83 -21.12
CA PHE A 39 -6.05 3.67 -21.75
C PHE A 39 -5.45 5.05 -22.07
N ALA A 40 -5.68 5.54 -23.29
CA ALA A 40 -5.13 6.80 -23.76
C ALA A 40 -6.21 7.64 -24.45
N VAL A 41 -6.34 8.88 -23.98
CA VAL A 41 -7.14 9.94 -24.60
C VAL A 41 -6.18 10.87 -25.34
N ARG A 42 -6.45 11.12 -26.62
CA ARG A 42 -5.64 12.00 -27.47
C ARG A 42 -6.51 13.13 -28.01
N ASP A 43 -6.07 14.37 -27.79
CA ASP A 43 -6.64 15.59 -28.38
C ASP A 43 -8.18 15.71 -28.26
N LEU A 44 -8.74 15.30 -27.11
CA LEU A 44 -10.17 15.28 -26.88
C LEU A 44 -10.73 16.69 -26.72
N SER A 45 -11.65 17.04 -27.61
CA SER A 45 -12.43 18.28 -27.56
C SER A 45 -13.92 17.95 -27.65
N VAL A 46 -14.70 18.34 -26.65
CA VAL A 46 -16.16 18.06 -26.56
C VAL A 46 -16.92 19.37 -26.50
N LYS A 47 -18.03 19.43 -27.27
CA LYS A 47 -18.96 20.55 -27.26
C LYS A 47 -20.30 20.13 -26.67
N TYR A 48 -20.92 21.06 -25.96
CA TYR A 48 -22.31 20.99 -25.52
C TYR A 48 -23.05 22.19 -26.11
N GLY A 49 -23.79 21.95 -27.20
CA GLY A 49 -24.33 23.01 -28.05
C GLY A 49 -23.20 23.88 -28.62
N GLU A 50 -23.32 25.20 -28.44
CA GLU A 50 -22.30 26.17 -28.85
C GLU A 50 -21.11 26.28 -27.87
N PHE A 51 -21.25 25.74 -26.66
CA PHE A 51 -20.21 25.81 -25.64
C PHE A 51 -19.20 24.66 -25.79
N ARG A 52 -17.90 24.97 -25.74
CA ARG A 52 -16.86 23.94 -25.67
C ARG A 52 -16.64 23.52 -24.21
N ALA A 53 -17.19 22.35 -23.85
CA ALA A 53 -17.13 21.82 -22.50
C ALA A 53 -15.79 21.18 -22.15
N VAL A 54 -15.13 20.54 -23.12
CA VAL A 54 -13.78 19.96 -22.96
C VAL A 54 -12.93 20.45 -24.12
N ARG A 55 -11.68 20.87 -23.85
CA ARG A 55 -10.79 21.42 -24.87
C ARG A 55 -9.42 20.76 -24.82
N ASP A 56 -9.08 20.11 -25.93
CA ASP A 56 -7.74 19.64 -26.30
C ASP A 56 -7.06 18.85 -25.16
N VAL A 57 -7.80 17.87 -24.63
CA VAL A 57 -7.34 17.02 -23.52
C VAL A 57 -6.58 15.81 -24.06
N THR A 58 -5.36 15.64 -23.56
CA THR A 58 -4.57 14.42 -23.73
C THR A 58 -4.27 13.85 -22.35
N LEU A 59 -4.68 12.60 -22.12
CA LEU A 59 -4.59 11.91 -20.83
C LEU A 59 -4.20 10.45 -21.06
N ASP A 60 -3.18 10.00 -20.34
CA ASP A 60 -2.78 8.60 -20.28
C ASP A 60 -3.12 8.03 -18.91
N ILE A 61 -3.69 6.83 -18.89
CA ILE A 61 -4.06 6.12 -17.67
C ILE A 61 -3.27 4.81 -17.64
N SER A 62 -2.45 4.66 -16.61
CA SER A 62 -1.63 3.47 -16.37
C SER A 62 -2.41 2.36 -15.69
N GLU A 63 -1.86 1.14 -15.72
CA GLU A 63 -2.46 0.01 -15.02
C GLU A 63 -2.54 0.29 -13.51
N HIS A 64 -3.67 -0.04 -12.89
CA HIS A 64 -3.96 0.18 -11.46
C HIS A 64 -4.05 1.66 -11.02
N GLU A 65 -4.06 2.61 -11.96
CA GLU A 65 -4.25 4.03 -11.65
C GLU A 65 -5.73 4.34 -11.35
N ILE A 66 -5.99 5.10 -10.28
CA ILE A 66 -7.33 5.62 -9.96
C ILE A 66 -7.38 7.10 -10.34
N THR A 67 -8.26 7.46 -11.26
CA THR A 67 -8.49 8.84 -11.72
C THR A 67 -9.76 9.45 -11.10
N ALA A 68 -9.80 10.77 -10.90
CA ALA A 68 -10.93 11.51 -10.30
C ALA A 68 -11.55 12.53 -11.26
#